data_AF-A0A2X1XPQ7-F1
#
_entry.id   AF-A0A2X1XPQ7-F1
#
_cell.length_a   1.000
_cell.length_b   1.000
_cell.length_c   1.000
_cell.angle_alpha   90.00
_cell.angle_beta   90.00
_cell.angle_gamma   90.00
#
_symmetry.space_group_name_H-M   'P 1'
#
loop_
_entity.id
_entity.type
_entity.pdbx_description
1 polymer ?
#
loop_
_entity_poly.entity_id
_entity_poly.type
_entity_poly.pdbx_seq_one_letter_code
_entity_poly.pdbx_strand_id
1 'polypeptide(L)'
;MASIDRTASPRFYKQLSEKELSDHYVLDDKELSFARRNTRSDRGYLIIAVMLKTRRQLGYFPALNKIPVQIIFHISKQLNLTSIVWKADEKHDGKMLHRYRSSCRKFLESSPFTEKGKKLVITSVRNAALTMSDPADLINVAIEALVNSGIELPAFSTLDRLVSHERHLIHEKLYLEIT
;
A
#
# COMPACT_ATOMS: atom_id res chain seq x y z
N MET A 1 22.03 -1.57 -2.56
CA MET A 1 20.66 -1.13 -2.90
C MET A 1 19.99 -2.26 -3.63
N ALA A 2 18.75 -2.60 -3.25
CA ALA A 2 17.97 -3.59 -3.99
C ALA A 2 17.17 -2.90 -5.11
N SER A 3 16.96 -3.60 -6.22
CA SER A 3 15.95 -3.19 -7.20
C SER A 3 14.57 -3.55 -6.67
N ILE A 4 13.60 -2.65 -6.84
CA ILE A 4 12.18 -2.92 -6.55
C ILE A 4 11.64 -4.11 -7.35
N ASP A 5 12.23 -4.42 -8.50
CA ASP A 5 11.84 -5.58 -9.31
C ASP A 5 12.21 -6.92 -8.68
N ARG A 6 13.14 -6.91 -7.72
CA ARG A 6 13.58 -8.09 -6.97
C ARG A 6 12.87 -8.26 -5.63
N THR A 7 11.89 -7.41 -5.31
CA THR A 7 11.15 -7.45 -4.04
C THR A 7 9.67 -7.76 -4.27
N ALA A 8 9.02 -8.24 -3.21
CA ALA A 8 7.56 -8.42 -3.14
C ALA A 8 6.82 -7.07 -2.96
N SER A 9 7.39 -5.95 -3.41
CA SER A 9 6.77 -4.63 -3.29
C SER A 9 5.49 -4.55 -4.12
N PRO A 10 4.34 -4.23 -3.50
CA PRO A 10 3.07 -4.15 -4.23
C PRO A 10 3.09 -3.08 -5.31
N ARG A 11 2.57 -3.42 -6.49
CA ARG A 11 2.51 -2.53 -7.65
C ARG A 11 1.30 -2.85 -8.52
N PHE A 12 0.90 -1.87 -9.33
CA PHE A 12 -0.03 -2.14 -10.41
C PHE A 12 0.66 -2.92 -11.53
N TYR A 13 0.00 -3.97 -12.00
CA TYR A 13 0.39 -4.64 -13.24
C TYR A 13 0.04 -3.76 -14.43
N LYS A 14 0.90 -3.75 -15.47
CA LYS A 14 0.72 -2.91 -16.67
C LYS A 14 -0.61 -3.18 -17.39
N GLN A 15 -1.06 -4.44 -17.34
CA GLN A 15 -2.33 -4.87 -17.89
C GLN A 15 -2.92 -5.91 -16.93
N LEU A 16 -4.10 -5.63 -16.38
CA LEU A 16 -4.80 -6.54 -15.50
C LEU A 16 -5.74 -7.42 -16.33
N SER A 17 -5.69 -8.71 -16.10
CA SER A 17 -6.65 -9.68 -16.61
C SER A 17 -8.00 -9.53 -15.91
N GLU A 18 -9.06 -10.03 -16.53
CA GLU A 18 -10.40 -10.08 -15.91
C GLU A 18 -10.41 -10.89 -14.62
N LYS A 19 -9.58 -11.94 -14.55
CA LYS A 19 -9.40 -12.75 -13.35
C LYS A 19 -8.78 -11.93 -12.21
N GLU A 20 -7.67 -11.23 -12.46
CA GLU A 20 -7.06 -10.37 -11.43
C GLU A 20 -7.98 -9.23 -10.98
N LEU A 21 -8.77 -8.68 -11.90
CA LEU A 21 -9.80 -7.69 -11.55
C LEU A 21 -10.85 -8.30 -10.62
N SER A 22 -11.31 -9.51 -10.92
CA SER A 22 -12.33 -10.20 -10.12
C SER A 22 -11.80 -10.63 -8.76
N ASP A 23 -10.57 -11.15 -8.70
CA ASP A 23 -9.96 -11.67 -7.47
C ASP A 23 -9.64 -10.55 -6.46
N HIS A 24 -9.29 -9.36 -6.95
CA HIS A 24 -8.78 -8.28 -6.09
C HIS A 24 -9.68 -7.05 -5.99
N TYR A 25 -10.53 -6.77 -6.99
CA TYR A 25 -11.25 -5.50 -7.12
C TYR A 25 -12.78 -5.62 -7.08
N VAL A 26 -13.32 -6.77 -6.67
CA VAL A 26 -14.76 -6.93 -6.34
C VAL A 26 -15.07 -6.35 -4.97
N LEU A 27 -16.14 -5.56 -4.88
CA LEU A 27 -16.66 -4.98 -3.65
C LEU A 27 -17.64 -5.94 -2.97
N ASP A 28 -17.43 -6.17 -1.68
CA ASP A 28 -18.43 -6.88 -0.86
C ASP A 28 -19.51 -5.93 -0.29
N ASP A 29 -20.56 -6.49 0.31
CA ASP A 29 -21.68 -5.71 0.86
C ASP A 29 -21.26 -4.73 1.98
N LYS A 30 -20.25 -5.09 2.78
CA LYS A 30 -19.72 -4.23 3.85
C LYS A 30 -18.97 -3.06 3.24
N GLU A 31 -18.20 -3.29 2.17
CA GLU A 31 -17.48 -2.28 1.42
C GLU A 31 -18.42 -1.33 0.68
N LEU A 32 -19.47 -1.86 0.03
CA LEU A 32 -20.52 -1.08 -0.61
C LEU A 32 -21.20 -0.16 0.42
N SER A 33 -21.61 -0.72 1.56
CA SER A 33 -22.23 0.02 2.66
C SER A 33 -21.30 1.06 3.26
N PHE A 34 -20.02 0.72 3.44
CA PHE A 34 -19.00 1.66 3.90
C PHE A 34 -18.85 2.83 2.94
N ALA A 35 -18.66 2.56 1.65
CA ALA A 35 -18.40 3.59 0.66
C ALA A 35 -19.63 4.52 0.50
N ARG A 36 -20.85 3.98 0.57
CA ARG A 36 -22.08 4.77 0.48
C ARG A 36 -22.27 5.66 1.71
N ARG A 37 -22.01 5.14 2.93
CA ARG A 37 -22.14 5.93 4.18
C ARG A 37 -21.15 7.09 4.29
N ASN A 38 -19.97 6.98 3.67
CA ASN A 38 -18.91 7.97 3.78
C ASN A 38 -18.90 9.02 2.66
N THR A 39 -19.87 8.95 1.74
CA THR A 39 -19.93 9.82 0.56
C THR A 39 -21.34 10.39 0.37
N ARG A 40 -21.44 11.49 -0.38
CA ARG A 40 -22.73 12.17 -0.66
C ARG A 40 -23.01 12.35 -2.15
N SER A 41 -22.06 11.96 -3.01
CA SER A 41 -22.15 12.09 -4.46
C SER A 41 -21.59 10.84 -5.11
N ASP A 42 -22.06 10.53 -6.32
CA ASP A 42 -21.63 9.36 -7.07
C ASP A 42 -20.14 9.42 -7.43
N ARG A 43 -19.62 10.61 -7.76
CA ARG A 43 -18.17 10.82 -7.90
C ARG A 43 -17.42 10.46 -6.61
N GLY A 44 -17.92 10.91 -5.45
CA GLY A 44 -17.33 10.58 -4.16
C GLY A 44 -17.37 9.07 -3.89
N TYR A 45 -18.50 8.44 -4.21
CA TYR A 45 -18.74 7.01 -4.03
C TYR A 45 -17.74 6.16 -4.83
N LEU A 46 -17.53 6.50 -6.10
CA LEU A 46 -16.52 5.86 -6.94
C LEU A 46 -15.09 6.08 -6.39
N ILE A 47 -14.73 7.32 -6.04
CA ILE A 47 -13.38 7.65 -5.54
C ILE A 47 -13.06 6.85 -4.26
N ILE A 48 -13.95 6.85 -3.26
CA ILE A 48 -13.65 6.15 -2.00
C ILE A 48 -13.57 4.63 -2.21
N ALA A 49 -14.40 4.05 -3.08
CA ALA A 49 -14.36 2.62 -3.38
C ALA A 49 -13.05 2.23 -4.07
N VAL A 50 -12.61 3.01 -5.06
CA VAL A 50 -11.31 2.81 -5.73
C VAL A 50 -10.15 2.96 -4.73
N MET A 51 -10.19 3.99 -3.87
CA MET A 51 -9.17 4.18 -2.82
C MET A 51 -9.12 3.01 -1.84
N LEU A 52 -10.27 2.49 -1.43
CA LEU A 52 -10.35 1.35 -0.52
C LEU A 52 -9.71 0.10 -1.12
N LYS A 53 -10.10 -0.27 -2.35
CA LYS A 53 -9.59 -1.48 -3.01
C LYS A 53 -8.11 -1.37 -3.35
N THR A 54 -7.67 -0.23 -3.86
CA THR A 54 -6.24 -0.01 -4.14
C THR A 54 -5.39 0.01 -2.88
N ARG A 55 -5.88 0.59 -1.77
CA ARG A 55 -5.19 0.54 -0.47
C ARG A 55 -5.06 -0.88 0.05
N ARG A 56 -6.10 -1.71 -0.07
CA ARG A 56 -6.04 -3.11 0.35
C ARG A 56 -5.00 -3.89 -0.46
N GLN A 57 -5.00 -3.72 -1.78
CA GLN A 57 -4.08 -4.43 -2.66
C GLN A 57 -2.62 -3.98 -2.51
N LEU A 58 -2.39 -2.66 -2.35
CA LEU A 58 -1.04 -2.10 -2.41
C LEU A 58 -0.39 -1.90 -1.04
N GLY A 59 -1.14 -1.92 0.06
CA GLY A 59 -0.58 -1.57 1.37
C GLY A 59 -0.37 -0.07 1.59
N TYR A 60 -0.60 0.79 0.59
CA TYR A 60 -0.51 2.25 0.68
C TYR A 60 -1.57 2.92 -0.21
N PHE A 61 -1.76 4.24 -0.08
CA PHE A 61 -2.65 5.00 -0.96
C PHE A 61 -1.87 5.52 -2.17
N PRO A 62 -2.06 4.96 -3.39
CA PRO A 62 -1.39 5.47 -4.58
C PRO A 62 -1.94 6.85 -4.97
N ALA A 63 -1.16 7.58 -5.75
CA ALA A 63 -1.65 8.79 -6.40
C ALA A 63 -2.81 8.45 -7.34
N LEU A 64 -3.90 9.23 -7.29
CA LEU A 64 -5.14 8.87 -7.99
C LEU A 64 -5.01 8.86 -9.52
N ASN A 65 -4.05 9.61 -10.06
CA ASN A 65 -3.71 9.63 -11.48
C ASN A 65 -2.82 8.46 -11.93
N LYS A 66 -2.31 7.65 -11.00
CA LYS A 66 -1.53 6.45 -11.29
C LYS A 66 -2.36 5.16 -11.26
N ILE A 67 -3.64 5.26 -10.89
CA ILE A 67 -4.54 4.11 -10.82
C ILE A 67 -4.95 3.71 -12.24
N PRO A 68 -4.76 2.44 -12.65
CA PRO A 68 -5.21 1.93 -13.94
C PRO A 68 -6.70 2.17 -14.20
N VAL A 69 -7.02 2.62 -15.42
CA VAL A 69 -8.41 2.85 -15.86
C VAL A 69 -9.23 1.56 -15.79
N GLN A 70 -8.62 0.39 -15.99
CA GLN A 70 -9.26 -0.92 -15.87
C GLN A 70 -9.86 -1.13 -14.47
N ILE A 71 -9.14 -0.76 -13.40
CA ILE A 71 -9.64 -0.88 -12.02
C ILE A 71 -10.81 0.09 -11.81
N ILE A 72 -10.65 1.33 -12.23
CA ILE A 72 -11.68 2.37 -12.08
C ILE A 72 -12.96 1.94 -12.79
N PHE A 73 -12.84 1.46 -14.03
CA PHE A 73 -13.97 0.99 -14.82
C PHE A 73 -14.63 -0.25 -14.21
N HIS A 74 -13.85 -1.24 -13.79
CA HIS A 74 -14.34 -2.47 -13.16
C HIS A 74 -15.15 -2.15 -11.88
N ILE A 75 -14.64 -1.26 -11.03
CA ILE A 75 -15.35 -0.81 -9.83
C ILE A 75 -16.59 0.02 -10.19
N SER A 76 -16.51 0.92 -11.19
CA SER A 76 -17.65 1.74 -11.61
C SER A 76 -18.84 0.90 -12.08
N LYS A 77 -18.59 -0.25 -12.72
CA LYS A 77 -19.64 -1.19 -13.13
C LYS A 77 -20.40 -1.74 -11.93
N GLN A 78 -19.68 -2.16 -10.89
CA GLN A 78 -20.28 -2.70 -9.66
C GLN A 78 -21.14 -1.66 -8.93
N LEU A 79 -20.79 -0.38 -9.06
CA LEU A 79 -21.53 0.73 -8.46
C LEU A 79 -22.68 1.26 -9.34
N ASN A 80 -22.85 0.75 -10.56
CA ASN A 80 -23.74 1.32 -11.59
C ASN A 80 -23.42 2.78 -11.96
N LEU A 81 -22.13 3.13 -12.00
CA LEU A 81 -21.61 4.49 -12.22
C LEU A 81 -20.71 4.62 -13.47
N THR A 82 -20.93 3.82 -14.50
CA THR A 82 -20.06 3.79 -15.70
C THR A 82 -20.05 5.11 -16.50
N SER A 83 -21.09 5.95 -16.34
CA SER A 83 -21.16 7.28 -16.95
C SER A 83 -20.39 8.35 -16.17
N ILE A 84 -19.95 8.06 -14.94
CA ILE A 84 -19.23 9.02 -14.10
C ILE A 84 -17.79 9.15 -14.59
N VAL A 85 -17.41 10.38 -14.93
CA VAL A 85 -16.04 10.69 -15.32
C VAL A 85 -15.13 10.60 -14.09
N TRP A 86 -14.07 9.79 -14.20
CA TRP A 86 -12.99 9.78 -13.22
C TRP A 86 -12.23 11.10 -13.26
N LYS A 87 -12.57 11.98 -12.33
CA LYS A 87 -11.88 13.24 -12.10
C LYS A 87 -11.60 13.32 -10.61
N ALA A 88 -10.35 13.11 -10.22
CA ALA A 88 -9.90 13.35 -8.86
C ALA A 88 -8.65 14.21 -8.93
N ASP A 89 -8.71 15.39 -8.30
CA ASP A 89 -7.62 16.33 -8.30
C ASP A 89 -7.12 16.48 -6.87
N GLU A 90 -5.93 15.98 -6.59
CA GLU A 90 -5.39 15.99 -5.23
C GLU A 90 -5.19 17.40 -4.66
N LYS A 91 -5.00 18.42 -5.52
CA LYS A 91 -4.84 19.81 -5.09
C LYS A 91 -6.18 20.41 -4.67
N HIS A 92 -7.21 20.24 -5.49
CA HIS A 92 -8.53 20.82 -5.23
C HIS A 92 -9.36 20.00 -4.23
N ASP A 93 -9.20 18.67 -4.23
CA ASP A 93 -9.99 17.75 -3.42
C ASP A 93 -9.33 17.40 -2.07
N GLY A 94 -8.22 18.05 -1.69
CA GLY A 94 -7.36 17.64 -0.58
C GLY A 94 -8.09 17.32 0.74
N LYS A 95 -9.03 18.19 1.17
CA LYS A 95 -9.85 17.96 2.38
C LYS A 95 -10.75 16.73 2.27
N MET A 96 -11.38 16.53 1.11
CA MET A 96 -12.23 15.36 0.84
C MET A 96 -11.39 14.08 0.84
N LEU A 97 -10.27 14.08 0.12
CA LEU A 97 -9.39 12.91 0.01
C LEU A 97 -8.75 12.56 1.35
N HIS A 98 -8.40 13.56 2.17
CA HIS A 98 -7.93 13.32 3.54
C HIS A 98 -8.99 12.58 4.37
N ARG A 99 -10.25 13.04 4.34
CA ARG A 99 -11.37 12.37 5.03
C ARG A 99 -11.57 10.94 4.52
N TYR A 100 -11.46 10.71 3.21
CA TYR A 100 -11.58 9.38 2.63
C TYR A 100 -10.44 8.45 3.05
N ARG A 101 -9.18 8.91 3.05
CA ARG A 101 -8.04 8.14 3.58
C ARG A 101 -8.28 7.75 5.04
N SER A 102 -8.71 8.70 5.88
CA SER A 102 -9.02 8.42 7.29
C SER A 102 -10.15 7.42 7.46
N SER A 103 -11.18 7.49 6.61
CA SER A 103 -12.31 6.55 6.66
C SER A 103 -11.89 5.15 6.21
N CYS A 104 -11.09 5.05 5.13
CA CYS A 104 -10.53 3.78 4.65
C CYS A 104 -9.60 3.15 5.68
N ARG A 105 -8.74 3.95 6.35
CA ARG A 105 -7.87 3.46 7.43
C ARG A 105 -8.66 2.82 8.56
N LYS A 106 -9.71 3.51 9.03
CA LYS A 106 -10.62 2.99 10.07
C LYS A 106 -11.29 1.68 9.63
N PHE A 107 -11.79 1.61 8.40
CA PHE A 107 -12.46 0.43 7.88
C PHE A 107 -11.51 -0.77 7.69
N LEU A 108 -10.26 -0.51 7.27
CA LEU A 108 -9.23 -1.54 7.07
C LEU A 108 -8.42 -1.84 8.34
N GLU A 109 -8.76 -1.23 9.48
CA GLU A 109 -8.00 -1.31 10.74
C GLU A 109 -6.49 -1.05 10.54
N SER A 110 -6.18 -0.09 9.67
CA SER A 110 -4.81 0.21 9.26
C SER A 110 -4.32 1.58 9.74
N SER A 111 -3.00 1.73 9.81
CA SER A 111 -2.36 2.94 10.33
C SER A 111 -1.27 3.46 9.38
N PRO A 112 -1.00 4.78 9.36
CA PRO A 112 0.07 5.33 8.54
C PRO A 112 1.45 4.87 9.02
N PHE A 113 2.43 4.87 8.12
CA PHE A 113 3.83 4.67 8.48
C PHE A 113 4.32 5.84 9.35
N THR A 114 4.66 5.55 10.61
CA THR A 114 5.18 6.50 11.60
C THR A 114 6.42 5.93 12.28
N GLU A 115 6.94 6.58 13.32
CA GLU A 115 8.05 6.06 14.12
C GLU A 115 7.80 4.64 14.67
N LYS A 116 6.54 4.27 14.96
CA LYS A 116 6.21 2.88 15.33
C LYS A 116 6.52 1.90 14.20
N GLY A 117 6.14 2.24 12.97
CA GLY A 117 6.44 1.43 11.78
C GLY A 117 7.93 1.38 11.47
N LYS A 118 8.64 2.50 11.63
CA LYS A 118 10.09 2.56 11.48
C LYS A 118 10.81 1.65 12.49
N LYS A 119 10.44 1.69 13.77
CA LYS A 119 10.99 0.80 14.80
C LYS A 119 10.73 -0.67 14.48
N LEU A 120 9.53 -1.00 14.02
CA LEU A 120 9.18 -2.37 13.62
C LEU A 120 10.07 -2.87 12.47
N VAL A 121 10.29 -2.04 11.44
CA VAL A 121 11.21 -2.37 10.34
C VAL A 121 12.62 -2.59 10.87
N ILE A 122 13.15 -1.67 11.69
CA ILE A 122 14.51 -1.78 12.24
C ILE A 122 14.68 -3.10 13.02
N THR A 123 13.77 -3.41 13.94
CA THR A 123 13.84 -4.64 14.73
C THR A 123 13.76 -5.89 13.86
N SER A 124 12.83 -5.93 12.90
CA SER A 124 12.64 -7.09 12.03
C SER A 124 13.85 -7.32 11.12
N VAL A 125 14.39 -6.25 10.54
CA VAL A 125 15.56 -6.31 9.64
C VAL A 125 16.81 -6.69 10.41
N ARG A 126 17.04 -6.13 11.61
CA ARG A 126 18.22 -6.50 12.43
C ARG A 126 18.24 -7.99 12.74
N ASN A 127 17.10 -8.54 13.14
CA ASN A 127 16.98 -9.96 13.45
C ASN A 127 17.22 -10.83 12.21
N ALA A 128 16.65 -10.45 11.06
CA ALA A 128 16.85 -11.19 9.81
C ALA A 128 18.30 -11.09 9.29
N ALA A 129 18.94 -9.93 9.42
CA ALA A 129 20.30 -9.69 8.96
C ALA A 129 21.37 -10.54 9.67
N LEU A 130 21.04 -11.13 10.83
CA LEU A 130 21.91 -12.10 11.52
C LEU A 130 22.10 -13.40 10.72
N THR A 131 21.14 -13.75 9.85
CA THR A 131 21.14 -15.02 9.10
C THR A 131 21.04 -14.81 7.58
N MET A 132 20.65 -13.61 7.14
CA MET A 132 20.44 -13.26 5.74
C MET A 132 21.32 -12.09 5.31
N SER A 133 21.75 -12.09 4.05
CA SER A 133 22.60 -11.04 3.50
C SER A 133 22.09 -10.37 2.23
N ASP A 134 21.09 -10.92 1.53
CA ASP A 134 20.51 -10.27 0.35
C ASP A 134 19.63 -9.08 0.79
N PRO A 135 19.93 -7.84 0.33
CA PRO A 135 19.09 -6.68 0.61
C PRO A 135 17.63 -6.83 0.17
N ALA A 136 17.34 -7.57 -0.90
CA ALA A 136 15.98 -7.76 -1.39
C ALA A 136 15.15 -8.60 -0.40
N ASP A 137 15.72 -9.65 0.16
CA ASP A 137 15.07 -10.50 1.17
C ASP A 137 14.80 -9.72 2.45
N LEU A 138 15.76 -8.91 2.90
CA LEU A 138 15.57 -8.04 4.06
C LEU A 138 14.48 -6.97 3.84
N ILE A 139 14.32 -6.46 2.62
CA ILE A 139 13.19 -5.60 2.26
C ILE A 139 11.88 -6.38 2.30
N ASN A 140 11.85 -7.63 1.82
CA ASN A 140 10.66 -8.48 1.88
C ASN A 140 10.22 -8.71 3.34
N VAL A 141 11.17 -8.98 4.25
CA VAL A 141 10.92 -9.08 5.69
C VAL A 141 10.31 -7.78 6.25
N ALA A 142 10.85 -6.63 5.86
CA ALA A 142 10.31 -5.34 6.29
C ALA A 142 8.88 -5.10 5.78
N ILE A 143 8.59 -5.45 4.53
CA ILE A 143 7.25 -5.34 3.93
C ILE A 143 6.27 -6.24 4.68
N GLU A 144 6.63 -7.50 4.89
CA GLU A 144 5.79 -8.48 5.57
C GLU A 144 5.48 -8.04 7.00
N ALA A 145 6.48 -7.55 7.75
CA ALA A 145 6.29 -7.05 9.10
C ALA A 145 5.26 -5.90 9.16
N LEU A 146 5.34 -4.96 8.21
CA LEU A 146 4.41 -3.82 8.12
C LEU A 146 3.00 -4.28 7.75
N VAL A 147 2.86 -5.16 6.75
CA VAL A 147 1.57 -5.70 6.30
C VAL A 147 0.88 -6.46 7.43
N ASN A 148 1.59 -7.35 8.11
CA ASN A 148 1.07 -8.14 9.24
C ASN A 148 0.67 -7.27 10.43
N SER A 149 1.24 -6.07 10.55
CA SER A 149 0.89 -5.10 11.60
C SER A 149 -0.17 -4.08 11.16
N GLY A 150 -0.74 -4.21 9.96
CA GLY A 150 -1.70 -3.24 9.41
C GLY A 150 -1.11 -1.85 9.18
N ILE A 151 0.20 -1.73 9.02
CA ILE A 151 0.89 -0.44 8.82
C ILE A 151 1.05 -0.19 7.31
N GLU A 152 0.78 1.06 6.90
CA GLU A 152 0.99 1.49 5.52
C GLU A 152 2.45 1.33 5.09
N LEU A 153 2.66 0.88 3.86
CA LEU A 153 3.99 0.83 3.29
C LEU A 153 4.46 2.26 2.97
N PRO A 154 5.68 2.66 3.40
CA PRO A 154 6.26 3.92 2.95
C PRO A 154 6.75 3.78 1.50
N ALA A 155 7.28 4.86 0.94
CA ALA A 155 7.96 4.80 -0.35
C ALA A 155 9.07 3.73 -0.33
N PHE A 156 9.26 3.02 -1.44
CA PHE A 156 10.28 1.97 -1.55
C PHE A 156 11.68 2.48 -1.17
N SER A 157 12.04 3.69 -1.61
CA SER A 157 13.31 4.34 -1.26
C SER A 157 13.51 4.52 0.25
N THR A 158 12.43 4.65 1.02
CA THR A 158 12.49 4.71 2.47
C THR A 158 12.86 3.35 3.05
N LEU A 159 12.25 2.26 2.55
CA LEU A 159 12.60 0.90 2.96
C LEU A 159 14.03 0.54 2.56
N ASP A 160 14.42 0.76 1.30
CA ASP A 160 15.76 0.45 0.80
C ASP A 160 16.86 1.16 1.61
N ARG A 161 16.64 2.43 1.99
CA ARG A 161 17.54 3.18 2.87
C ARG A 161 17.63 2.60 4.28
N LEU A 162 16.49 2.34 4.92
CA LEU A 162 16.46 1.78 6.28
C LEU A 162 17.12 0.39 6.31
N VAL A 163 16.75 -0.48 5.37
CA VAL A 163 17.29 -1.84 5.28
C VAL A 163 18.78 -1.82 5.01
N SER A 164 19.24 -1.01 4.06
CA SER A 164 20.68 -0.92 3.74
C SER A 164 21.50 -0.46 4.95
N HIS A 165 20.99 0.52 5.70
CA HIS A 165 21.64 1.01 6.90
C HIS A 165 21.74 -0.06 7.99
N GLU A 166 20.63 -0.69 8.35
CA GLU A 166 20.61 -1.69 9.43
C GLU A 166 21.41 -2.95 9.06
N ARG A 167 21.33 -3.38 7.79
CA ARG A 167 22.13 -4.49 7.28
C ARG A 167 23.63 -4.23 7.44
N HIS A 168 24.09 -3.03 7.07
CA HIS A 168 25.51 -2.67 7.20
C HIS A 168 25.97 -2.76 8.65
N LEU A 169 25.21 -2.15 9.58
CA LEU A 169 25.54 -2.16 11.00
C LEU A 169 25.65 -3.58 11.58
N ILE A 170 24.73 -4.47 11.22
CA ILE A 170 24.74 -5.85 11.71
C ILE A 170 25.91 -6.64 11.13
N HIS A 171 26.16 -6.54 9.82
CA HIS A 171 27.25 -7.29 9.19
C HIS A 171 28.63 -6.80 9.61
N GLU A 172 28.81 -5.50 9.83
CA GLU A 172 30.02 -4.93 10.41
C GLU A 172 30.25 -5.45 11.84
N LYS A 173 29.20 -5.50 12.67
CA LYS A 173 29.30 -6.07 14.03
C LYS A 173 29.69 -7.54 14.01
N LEU A 174 29.08 -8.35 13.14
CA LEU A 174 29.41 -9.77 13.00
C LEU A 174 30.86 -9.98 12.53
N TYR A 175 31.35 -9.14 11.61
CA TYR A 175 32.74 -9.19 11.16
C TYR A 175 33.73 -8.94 12.30
N LEU A 176 33.45 -7.95 13.16
CA LEU A 176 34.27 -7.63 14.32
C LEU A 176 34.19 -8.66 15.45
N GLU A 177 33.11 -9.45 15.55
CA GLU A 177 32.98 -10.52 16.56
C GLU A 177 33.76 -11.79 16.17
N ILE A 178 34.11 -11.95 14.89
CA ILE A 178 34.80 -13.12 14.34
C ILE A 178 36.30 -12.86 14.10
N THR A 179 36.72 -11.58 14.13
CA THR A 179 38.11 -11.14 13.94
C THR A 179 38.74 -10.75 15.27
#